data_AF-A0A2G9TE55-F1
#
_entry.id   AF-A0A2G9TE55-F1
#
_cell.length_a   1.000
_cell.length_b   1.000
_cell.length_c   1.000
_cell.angle_alpha   90.00
_cell.angle_beta   90.00
_cell.angle_gamma   90.00
#
_symmetry.space_group_name_H-M   'P 1'
#
loop_
_entity.id
_entity.type
_entity.pdbx_description
1 polymer ?
#
loop_
_entity_poly.entity_id
_entity_poly.type
_entity_poly.pdbx_seq_one_letter_code
_entity_poly.pdbx_strand_id
1 'polypeptide(L)'
;MSWTSGLVMALFEEEQDGEEHLYCLPYTSALLVVQGGFFLPLSGGQDSSSVAAMVRLMCNKVCGAVKHRRLTDGGDDPAYYLNGQRVGEDPAELCHKLLFTCYMASEHSSAKTRACADGLAKDINSNHSSMSIDSVISAALSEFESAKGFIPSFD
;
A
#
# COMPACT_ATOMS: atom_id res chain seq x y z
N MET A 1 4.06 20.71 22.87
CA MET A 1 3.85 21.62 21.72
C MET A 1 4.74 21.06 20.62
N SER A 2 4.29 20.51 19.50
CA SER A 2 3.07 20.64 18.72
C SER A 2 2.96 19.33 17.91
N TRP A 3 1.81 18.66 17.95
CA TRP A 3 1.51 17.56 17.04
C TRP A 3 1.08 18.17 15.71
N THR A 4 2.00 18.31 14.76
CA THR A 4 1.62 18.54 13.37
C THR A 4 1.59 17.19 12.67
N SER A 5 0.41 16.58 12.71
CA SER A 5 -0.02 15.50 11.83
C SER A 5 0.04 16.02 10.38
N GLY A 6 1.17 15.84 9.72
CA GLY A 6 1.38 16.23 8.34
C GLY A 6 1.32 15.02 7.42
N LEU A 7 0.21 14.87 6.71
CA LEU A 7 0.11 14.00 5.53
C LEU A 7 1.07 14.56 4.48
N VAL A 8 2.20 13.90 4.21
CA VAL A 8 3.11 14.28 3.12
C VAL A 8 2.93 13.29 1.99
N MET A 9 2.07 13.67 1.04
CA MET A 9 2.01 13.08 -0.30
C MET A 9 3.25 13.52 -1.07
N ALA A 10 3.98 12.58 -1.68
CA ALA A 10 5.03 12.92 -2.63
C ALA A 10 4.37 13.61 -3.84
N LEU A 11 4.57 14.91 -3.98
CA LEU A 11 4.29 15.61 -5.24
C LEU A 11 5.46 15.32 -6.18
N PHE A 12 5.15 14.70 -7.31
CA PHE A 12 6.07 14.50 -8.43
C PHE A 12 5.98 15.72 -9.34
N GLU A 13 7.09 16.46 -9.51
CA GLU A 13 7.26 17.36 -10.65
C GLU A 13 8.08 16.62 -11.71
N GLU A 14 7.53 16.54 -12.93
CA GLU A 14 8.19 16.00 -14.11
C GLU A 14 8.91 17.17 -14.80
N GLU A 15 10.24 17.12 -14.94
CA GLU A 15 11.01 18.12 -15.68
C GLU A 15 11.37 17.61 -17.09
N GLN A 16 11.33 18.52 -18.06
CA GLN A 16 11.25 18.25 -19.51
C GLN A 16 12.49 17.64 -20.20
N ASP A 17 13.54 17.28 -19.46
CA ASP A 17 14.84 16.93 -20.06
C ASP A 17 15.18 15.42 -20.05
N GLY A 18 14.25 14.56 -19.63
CA GLY A 18 14.39 13.10 -19.82
C GLY A 18 15.45 12.41 -18.96
N GLU A 19 16.14 13.13 -18.06
CA GLU A 19 16.95 12.56 -16.98
C GLU A 19 16.27 12.74 -15.63
N GLU A 20 15.85 11.64 -14.99
CA GLU A 20 15.29 11.65 -13.63
C GLU A 20 16.40 11.91 -12.59
N HIS A 21 16.84 13.16 -12.45
CA HIS A 21 17.66 13.58 -11.32
C HIS A 21 16.78 13.84 -10.11
N LEU A 22 16.75 12.88 -9.18
CA LEU A 22 16.09 13.05 -7.88
C LEU A 22 16.89 14.08 -7.07
N TYR A 23 16.46 15.35 -7.09
CA TYR A 23 16.96 16.36 -6.17
C TYR A 23 16.46 16.03 -4.76
N CYS A 24 17.24 15.24 -4.02
CA CYS A 24 17.21 15.27 -2.56
C CYS A 24 17.73 16.65 -2.13
N LEU A 25 16.83 17.64 -1.98
CA LEU A 25 17.19 18.85 -1.25
C LEU A 25 17.70 18.42 0.14
N PRO A 26 18.77 19.04 0.67
CA PRO A 26 19.46 18.59 1.89
C PRO A 26 18.58 18.61 3.16
N TYR A 27 17.34 19.11 3.07
CA TYR A 27 16.41 19.26 4.18
C TYR A 27 15.06 18.54 3.99
N THR A 28 14.79 17.91 2.84
CA THR A 28 13.61 17.05 2.66
C THR A 28 14.00 15.59 2.76
N SER A 29 14.08 15.11 3.99
CA SER A 29 13.95 13.68 4.32
C SER A 29 12.51 13.24 4.03
N ALA A 30 12.16 13.14 2.74
CA ALA A 30 10.84 12.71 2.29
C ALA A 30 10.76 11.17 2.30
N LEU A 31 10.90 10.58 3.48
CA LEU A 31 10.32 9.28 3.73
C LEU A 31 9.80 9.24 5.17
N LEU A 32 8.67 9.90 5.38
CA LEU A 32 7.79 9.49 6.47
C LEU A 32 7.11 8.21 5.99
N VAL A 33 7.76 7.07 6.21
CA VAL A 33 7.08 5.79 6.15
C VAL A 33 5.92 5.91 7.14
N VAL A 34 4.69 5.92 6.63
CA VAL A 34 3.48 5.93 7.47
C VAL A 34 3.67 4.85 8.52
N GLN A 35 3.60 5.23 9.79
CA GLN A 35 3.98 4.40 10.94
C GLN A 35 3.20 3.06 10.87
N GLY A 36 3.83 2.00 10.35
CA GLY A 36 3.24 0.67 10.20
C GLY A 36 2.78 0.25 8.78
N GLY A 37 2.93 1.09 7.75
CA GLY A 37 2.59 0.74 6.36
C GLY A 37 1.18 1.16 5.91
N PHE A 38 0.68 0.53 4.85
CA PHE A 38 -0.60 0.77 4.19
C PHE A 38 -1.42 -0.52 4.16
N PHE A 39 -2.71 -0.41 4.47
CA PHE A 39 -3.67 -1.49 4.28
C PHE A 39 -4.61 -1.15 3.11
N LEU A 40 -4.65 -2.03 2.11
CA LEU A 40 -5.41 -1.84 0.88
C LEU A 40 -6.35 -3.04 0.63
N PRO A 41 -7.67 -2.84 0.71
CA PRO A 41 -8.63 -3.82 0.20
C PRO A 41 -8.44 -3.96 -1.32
N LEU A 42 -7.92 -5.10 -1.76
CA LEU A 42 -7.58 -5.36 -3.15
C LEU A 42 -8.69 -6.22 -3.76
N SER A 43 -9.54 -5.62 -4.58
CA SER A 43 -10.72 -6.30 -5.15
C SER A 43 -10.44 -7.05 -6.45
N GLY A 44 -9.26 -6.84 -7.05
CA GLY A 44 -8.95 -7.27 -8.42
C GLY A 44 -9.56 -6.37 -9.50
N GLY A 45 -10.19 -5.25 -9.10
CA GLY A 45 -10.62 -4.19 -10.00
C GLY A 45 -9.51 -3.18 -10.30
N GLN A 46 -9.70 -2.37 -11.36
CA GLN A 46 -8.70 -1.44 -11.88
C GLN A 46 -8.27 -0.39 -10.85
N ASP A 47 -9.21 0.17 -10.09
CA ASP A 47 -8.91 1.25 -9.13
C ASP A 47 -8.04 0.77 -7.97
N SER A 48 -8.41 -0.35 -7.34
CA SER A 48 -7.57 -0.93 -6.28
C SER A 48 -6.20 -1.39 -6.81
N SER A 49 -6.14 -1.83 -8.07
CA SER A 49 -4.90 -2.25 -8.72
C SER A 49 -3.98 -1.08 -9.00
N SER A 50 -4.51 0.08 -9.42
CA SER A 50 -3.72 1.28 -9.67
C SER A 50 -3.09 1.81 -8.39
N VAL A 51 -3.84 1.84 -7.28
CA VAL A 51 -3.31 2.21 -5.96
C VAL A 51 -2.18 1.26 -5.53
N ALA A 52 -2.36 -0.05 -5.69
CA ALA A 52 -1.32 -1.04 -5.38
C ALA A 52 -0.05 -0.82 -6.22
N ALA A 53 -0.22 -0.53 -7.52
CA ALA A 53 0.89 -0.23 -8.43
C ALA A 53 1.62 1.07 -8.04
N MET A 54 0.90 2.12 -7.63
CA MET A 54 1.51 3.37 -7.16
C MET A 54 2.42 3.15 -5.96
N VAL A 55 1.97 2.35 -4.98
CA VAL A 55 2.79 2.01 -3.80
C VAL A 55 4.04 1.23 -4.21
N ARG A 56 3.94 0.32 -5.17
CA ARG A 56 5.10 -0.41 -5.69
C ARG A 56 6.10 0.51 -6.41
N LEU A 57 5.62 1.45 -7.22
CA LEU A 57 6.47 2.43 -7.91
C LEU A 57 7.16 3.35 -6.91
N MET A 58 6.46 3.76 -5.86
CA MET A 58 7.06 4.50 -4.73
C MET A 58 8.22 3.69 -4.12
N CYS A 59 8.03 2.39 -3.86
CA CYS A 59 9.11 1.54 -3.32
C CYS A 59 10.34 1.51 -4.24
N ASN A 60 10.14 1.44 -5.57
CA ASN A 60 11.26 1.47 -6.53
C ASN A 60 12.07 2.76 -6.41
N LYS A 61 11.37 3.91 -6.37
CA LYS A 61 12.03 5.21 -6.30
C LYS A 61 12.75 5.43 -4.97
N VAL A 62 12.14 5.03 -3.86
CA VAL A 62 12.74 5.12 -2.52
C VAL A 62 14.02 4.29 -2.44
N CYS A 63 13.98 3.02 -2.82
CA CYS A 63 15.17 2.17 -2.83
C CYS A 63 16.26 2.72 -3.77
N GLY A 64 15.88 3.27 -4.93
CA GLY A 64 16.80 3.93 -5.85
C GLY A 64 17.50 5.14 -5.22
N ALA A 65 16.76 6.00 -4.54
CA ALA A 65 17.28 7.17 -3.84
C ALA A 65 18.28 6.79 -2.73
N VAL A 66 17.90 5.81 -1.89
CA VAL A 66 18.75 5.31 -0.79
C VAL A 66 20.04 4.71 -1.35
N LYS A 67 19.94 3.89 -2.40
CA LYS A 67 21.11 3.31 -3.06
C LYS A 67 22.04 4.37 -3.65
N HIS A 68 21.47 5.38 -4.32
CA HIS A 68 22.23 6.48 -4.90
C HIS A 68 23.00 7.26 -3.82
N ARG A 69 22.30 7.69 -2.76
CA ARG A 69 22.91 8.43 -1.65
C ARG A 69 24.05 7.67 -0.97
N ARG A 70 23.86 6.35 -0.75
CA ARG A 70 24.92 5.50 -0.20
C ARG A 70 26.18 5.51 -1.07
N LEU A 71 26.01 5.53 -2.40
CA LEU A 71 27.12 5.51 -3.35
C LEU A 71 27.79 6.88 -3.51
N THR A 72 27.05 7.98 -3.42
CA THR A 72 27.61 9.34 -3.62
C THR A 72 28.17 9.95 -2.33
N ASP A 73 27.45 9.83 -1.23
CA ASP A 73 27.73 10.58 0.00
C ASP A 73 28.31 9.69 1.10
N GLY A 74 28.36 8.38 0.88
CA GLY A 74 28.88 7.38 1.83
C GLY A 74 28.05 7.22 3.12
N GLY A 75 26.93 7.93 3.25
CA GLY A 75 26.08 7.95 4.43
C GLY A 75 24.85 7.05 4.30
N ASP A 76 24.45 6.45 5.43
CA ASP A 76 23.14 5.83 5.58
C ASP A 76 22.06 6.90 5.84
N ASP A 77 20.85 6.71 5.32
CA ASP A 77 19.76 7.67 5.53
C ASP A 77 19.07 7.39 6.88
N PRO A 78 19.16 8.30 7.87
CA PRO A 78 18.51 8.10 9.17
C PRO A 78 16.98 8.05 9.09
N ALA A 79 16.37 8.51 8.00
CA ALA A 79 14.93 8.40 7.75
C ALA A 79 14.52 7.04 7.14
N TYR A 80 15.47 6.23 6.66
CA TYR A 80 15.19 4.96 5.99
C TYR A 80 15.13 3.76 6.95
N TYR A 81 14.23 3.86 7.92
CA TYR A 81 14.02 2.83 8.94
C TYR A 81 12.53 2.51 9.04
N LEU A 82 12.20 1.21 9.05
CA LEU A 82 10.86 0.71 9.33
C LEU A 82 10.90 -0.01 10.67
N ASN A 83 10.04 0.38 11.61
CA ASN A 83 9.99 -0.17 12.96
C ASN A 83 11.37 -0.18 13.67
N GLY A 84 12.16 0.88 13.47
CA GLY A 84 13.50 0.99 14.06
C GLY A 84 14.56 0.09 13.44
N GLN A 85 14.25 -0.63 12.36
CA GLN A 85 15.20 -1.44 11.61
C GLN A 85 15.41 -0.88 10.20
N ARG A 86 16.67 -0.86 9.75
CA ARG A 86 17.00 -0.50 8.38
C ARG A 86 16.35 -1.49 7.43
N VAL A 87 15.69 -0.99 6.39
CA VAL A 87 15.11 -1.84 5.35
C VAL A 87 16.18 -2.12 4.28
N GLY A 88 16.06 -3.25 3.58
CA GLY A 88 16.88 -3.54 2.41
C GLY A 88 16.66 -2.52 1.29
N GLU A 89 17.48 -2.58 0.25
CA GLU A 89 17.33 -1.75 -0.96
C GLU A 89 16.61 -2.49 -2.09
N ASP A 90 16.00 -3.64 -1.80
CA ASP A 90 15.10 -4.32 -2.73
C ASP A 90 13.70 -3.69 -2.65
N PRO A 91 13.21 -3.06 -3.73
CA PRO A 91 11.85 -2.51 -3.77
C PRO A 91 10.77 -3.54 -3.49
N ALA A 92 10.98 -4.81 -3.84
CA ALA A 92 10.00 -5.86 -3.60
C ALA A 92 9.87 -6.20 -2.12
N GLU A 93 10.99 -6.33 -1.40
CA GLU A 93 10.97 -6.48 0.05
C GLU A 93 10.39 -5.25 0.76
N LEU A 94 10.71 -4.04 0.30
CA LEU A 94 10.13 -2.82 0.86
C LEU A 94 8.61 -2.82 0.68
N CYS A 95 8.13 -3.15 -0.53
CA CYS A 95 6.69 -3.27 -0.81
C CYS A 95 6.03 -4.31 0.10
N HIS A 96 6.66 -5.46 0.32
CA HIS A 96 6.13 -6.50 1.20
C HIS A 96 5.93 -6.03 2.64
N LYS A 97 6.87 -5.23 3.16
CA LYS A 97 6.81 -4.72 4.53
C LYS A 97 5.86 -3.53 4.68
N LEU A 98 5.61 -2.80 3.60
CA LEU A 98 4.79 -1.59 3.63
C LEU A 98 3.35 -1.81 3.18
N LEU A 99 3.09 -2.71 2.24
CA LEU A 99 1.78 -2.83 1.61
C LEU A 99 1.12 -4.15 2.03
N PHE A 100 0.11 -4.03 2.87
CA PHE A 100 -0.78 -5.12 3.25
C PHE A 100 -2.02 -5.08 2.36
N THR A 101 -2.20 -6.10 1.52
CA THR A 101 -3.37 -6.20 0.64
C THR A 101 -4.32 -7.26 1.14
N CYS A 102 -5.62 -7.03 1.02
CA CYS A 102 -6.62 -8.01 1.42
C CYS A 102 -7.72 -8.18 0.37
N TYR A 103 -7.89 -9.39 -0.15
CA TYR A 103 -9.07 -9.74 -0.94
C TYR A 103 -10.20 -10.14 0.00
N MET A 104 -11.24 -9.31 0.06
CA MET A 104 -12.44 -9.55 0.87
C MET A 104 -13.53 -10.13 -0.02
N ALA A 105 -13.66 -11.46 0.02
CA ALA A 105 -14.61 -12.20 -0.79
C ALA A 105 -15.99 -12.25 -0.15
N SER A 106 -17.02 -12.15 -0.98
CA SER A 106 -18.39 -12.52 -0.62
C SER A 106 -18.86 -13.71 -1.47
N GLU A 107 -20.03 -14.26 -1.16
CA GLU A 107 -20.71 -15.28 -1.97
C GLU A 107 -20.86 -14.89 -3.44
N HIS A 108 -20.90 -13.58 -3.73
CA HIS A 108 -21.08 -13.05 -5.08
C HIS A 108 -19.75 -12.72 -5.78
N SER A 109 -18.62 -12.94 -5.11
CA SER A 109 -17.30 -12.64 -5.66
C SER A 109 -16.87 -13.67 -6.70
N SER A 110 -16.50 -13.20 -7.88
CA SER A 110 -16.06 -14.08 -8.97
C SER A 110 -14.66 -14.68 -8.75
N ALA A 111 -14.44 -15.90 -9.22
CA ALA A 111 -13.10 -16.50 -9.24
C ALA A 111 -12.08 -15.67 -10.05
N LYS A 112 -12.55 -14.93 -11.07
CA LYS A 112 -11.72 -14.07 -11.91
C LYS A 112 -11.13 -12.91 -11.12
N THR A 113 -11.95 -12.17 -10.36
CA THR A 113 -11.47 -11.02 -9.57
C THR A 113 -10.52 -11.45 -8.46
N ARG A 114 -10.76 -12.62 -7.84
CA ARG A 114 -9.81 -13.21 -6.90
C ARG A 114 -8.47 -13.51 -7.56
N ALA A 115 -8.47 -14.23 -8.69
CA ALA A 115 -7.24 -14.55 -9.41
C ALA A 115 -6.46 -13.30 -9.86
N CYS A 116 -7.16 -12.25 -10.28
CA CYS A 116 -6.53 -10.97 -10.61
C CYS A 116 -5.88 -10.31 -9.38
N ALA A 117 -6.56 -10.29 -8.22
CA ALA A 117 -6.01 -9.75 -6.99
C ALA A 117 -4.79 -10.54 -6.52
N ASP A 118 -4.88 -11.87 -6.47
CA ASP A 118 -3.79 -12.77 -6.07
C ASP A 118 -2.57 -12.62 -6.99
N GLY A 119 -2.81 -12.56 -8.31
CA GLY A 119 -1.77 -12.38 -9.31
C GLY A 119 -1.04 -11.05 -9.16
N LEU A 120 -1.78 -9.94 -9.08
CA LEU A 120 -1.17 -8.63 -8.90
C LEU A 120 -0.41 -8.53 -7.57
N ALA A 121 -1.00 -9.04 -6.48
CA ALA A 121 -0.37 -9.00 -5.17
C ALA A 121 0.96 -9.77 -5.13
N LYS A 122 1.03 -10.90 -5.86
CA LYS A 122 2.25 -11.67 -6.07
C LYS A 122 3.27 -10.90 -6.91
N ASP A 123 2.85 -10.27 -8.00
CA ASP A 123 3.75 -9.54 -8.91
C ASP A 123 4.40 -8.33 -8.22
N ILE A 124 3.63 -7.59 -7.41
CA ILE A 124 4.16 -6.44 -6.66
C ILE A 124 4.82 -6.84 -5.34
N ASN A 125 4.75 -8.11 -4.95
CA ASN A 125 5.23 -8.66 -3.67
C ASN A 125 4.63 -7.97 -2.44
N SER A 126 3.32 -7.68 -2.45
CA SER A 126 2.63 -7.16 -1.26
C SER A 126 2.38 -8.28 -0.23
N ASN A 127 2.18 -7.92 1.04
CA ASN A 127 1.71 -8.87 2.06
C ASN A 127 0.21 -9.11 1.87
N HIS A 128 -0.11 -10.17 1.11
CA HIS A 128 -1.48 -10.45 0.68
C HIS A 128 -2.19 -11.45 1.60
N SER A 129 -3.44 -11.14 1.94
CA SER A 129 -4.35 -12.04 2.64
C SER A 129 -5.68 -12.14 1.90
N SER A 130 -6.34 -13.29 2.00
CA SER A 130 -7.68 -13.50 1.43
C SER A 130 -8.62 -13.97 2.53
N MET A 131 -9.79 -13.35 2.65
CA MET A 131 -10.80 -13.70 3.65
C MET A 131 -12.21 -13.62 3.06
N SER A 132 -13.12 -14.46 3.57
CA SER A 132 -14.56 -14.32 3.30
C SER A 132 -15.18 -13.40 4.35
N ILE A 133 -16.06 -12.51 3.91
CA ILE A 133 -16.86 -11.61 4.76
C ILE A 133 -18.29 -12.13 4.96
N ASP A 134 -18.63 -13.29 4.43
CA ASP A 134 -20.00 -13.83 4.43
C ASP A 134 -20.52 -14.02 5.85
N SER A 135 -19.68 -14.54 6.75
CA SER A 135 -20.04 -14.71 8.17
C SER A 135 -20.38 -13.38 8.86
N VAL A 136 -19.67 -12.31 8.51
CA VAL A 136 -19.91 -10.96 9.05
C VAL A 136 -21.22 -10.40 8.48
N ILE A 137 -21.47 -10.61 7.18
CA ILE A 137 -22.71 -10.19 6.52
C ILE A 137 -23.91 -10.94 7.14
N SER A 138 -23.83 -12.26 7.29
CA SER A 138 -24.90 -13.06 7.90
C SER A 138 -25.22 -12.61 9.32
N ALA A 139 -24.19 -12.37 10.15
CA ALA A 139 -24.40 -11.87 11.51
C ALA A 139 -25.09 -10.49 11.52
N ALA A 140 -24.68 -9.58 10.63
CA ALA A 140 -25.31 -8.27 10.51
C ALA A 140 -26.78 -8.36 10.05
N LEU A 141 -27.09 -9.25 9.11
CA LEU A 141 -28.46 -9.48 8.65
C LEU A 141 -29.34 -10.08 9.74
N SER A 142 -28.83 -11.03 10.53
CA SER A 142 -29.59 -11.60 11.68
C SER A 142 -29.92 -10.56 12.74
N GLU A 143 -29.00 -9.65 13.04
CA GLU A 143 -29.26 -8.55 13.98
C GLU A 143 -30.32 -7.58 13.41
N PHE A 144 -30.25 -7.30 12.10
CA PHE A 144 -31.20 -6.44 11.43
C PHE A 144 -32.62 -7.03 11.44
N GLU A 145 -32.74 -8.34 11.18
CA GLU A 145 -34.01 -9.07 11.27
C GLU A 145 -34.59 -8.99 12.68
N SER A 146 -33.76 -9.25 13.70
CA SER A 146 -34.14 -9.14 15.12
C SER A 146 -34.64 -7.73 15.48
N ALA A 147 -33.98 -6.68 14.99
CA ALA A 147 -34.30 -5.30 15.31
C ALA A 147 -35.47 -4.70 14.50
N LYS A 148 -35.67 -5.15 13.25
CA LYS A 148 -36.60 -4.54 12.28
C LYS A 148 -37.74 -5.44 11.83
N GLY A 149 -37.67 -6.75 12.10
CA GLY A 149 -38.69 -7.73 11.72
C GLY A 149 -38.71 -8.07 10.23
N PHE A 150 -37.67 -7.69 9.47
CA PHE A 150 -37.51 -8.09 8.07
C PHE A 150 -36.02 -8.17 7.70
N ILE A 151 -35.71 -8.98 6.69
CA ILE A 151 -34.38 -9.07 6.08
C ILE A 151 -34.40 -8.26 4.77
N PRO A 152 -33.48 -7.30 4.58
CA PRO A 152 -33.34 -6.61 3.30
C PRO A 152 -32.88 -7.59 2.21
N SER A 153 -33.56 -7.59 1.07
CA SER A 153 -33.19 -8.37 -0.11
C SER A 153 -32.54 -7.48 -1.17
N PHE A 154 -31.64 -8.06 -1.97
CA PHE A 154 -31.17 -7.44 -3.20
C PHE A 154 -32.24 -7.58 -4.30
N ASP A 155 -32.29 -6.62 -5.22
CA ASP A 155 -33.15 -6.64 -6.40
C ASP A 155 -32.65 -7.65 -7.47
#